data_AF-A0A0P4R8Q1-F1
#
_entry.id   AF-A0A0P4R8Q1-F1
#
_cell.length_a   1.000
_cell.length_b   1.000
_cell.length_c   1.000
_cell.angle_alpha   90.00
_cell.angle_beta   90.00
_cell.angle_gamma   90.00
#
_symmetry.space_group_name_H-M   'P 1'
#
loop_
_entity.id
_entity.type
_entity.pdbx_description
1 polymer ?
#
loop_
_entity_poly.entity_id
_entity_poly.type
_entity_poly.pdbx_seq_one_letter_code
_entity_poly.pdbx_strand_id
1 'polypeptide(L)' 'MSLGQRPEVGDEVEYGLGRRAVVTDIRKGVIYLRGRGSREWPAEEPAALTVSRTRAERIAADDAW' A
#
# COMPACT_ATOMS: atom_id res chain seq x y z
N MET A 1 -11.24 -10.79 -10.23
CA MET A 1 -9.78 -10.65 -10.06
C MET A 1 -9.36 -9.44 -10.86
N SER A 2 -9.20 -8.29 -10.20
CA SER A 2 -8.73 -7.08 -10.87
C SER A 2 -7.28 -7.33 -11.28
N LEU A 3 -7.01 -7.33 -12.59
CA LEU A 3 -5.68 -7.45 -13.16
C LEU A 3 -4.77 -6.43 -12.47
N GLY A 4 -3.68 -6.91 -11.87
CA GLY A 4 -2.86 -6.23 -10.88
C GLY A 4 -2.62 -4.75 -11.19
N GLN A 5 -3.41 -3.90 -10.55
CA GLN A 5 -3.14 -2.47 -10.51
C GLN A 5 -1.81 -2.29 -9.77
N ARG A 6 -0.89 -1.55 -10.39
CA ARG A 6 0.35 -1.16 -9.71
C ARG A 6 -0.03 -0.28 -8.53
N PRO A 7 0.48 -0.55 -7.32
CA PRO A 7 0.17 0.29 -6.17
C PRO A 7 0.63 1.74 -6.38
N GLU A 8 -0.21 2.68 -5.99
CA GLU A 8 0.07 4.11 -6.03
C GLU A 8 0.14 4.73 -4.63
N VAL A 9 0.72 5.93 -4.53
CA VAL A 9 0.82 6.63 -3.25
C VAL A 9 -0.56 6.92 -2.66
N GLY A 10 -0.78 6.41 -1.45
CA GLY A 10 -2.02 6.48 -0.69
C GLY A 10 -2.85 5.20 -0.72
N ASP A 11 -2.54 4.26 -1.62
CA ASP A 11 -3.21 2.96 -1.67
C ASP A 11 -2.87 2.11 -0.45
N GLU A 12 -3.83 1.32 0.00
CA GLU A 12 -3.61 0.20 0.91
C GLU A 12 -3.24 -1.04 0.10
N VAL A 13 -2.18 -1.71 0.52
CA VAL A 13 -1.70 -2.95 -0.09
C VAL A 13 -1.60 -4.07 0.94
N GLU A 14 -1.85 -5.29 0.49
CA GLU A 14 -1.49 -6.50 1.22
C GLU A 14 -0.06 -6.91 0.85
N TYR A 15 0.80 -7.09 1.86
CA TYR A 15 2.22 -7.46 1.71
C TYR A 15 2.55 -8.82 2.36
N GLY A 16 1.54 -9.67 2.45
CA GLY A 16 1.58 -10.99 3.04
C GLY A 16 0.24 -11.27 3.73
N LEU A 17 -0.03 -12.54 4.01
CA LEU A 17 -1.33 -13.02 4.48
C LEU A 17 -1.90 -12.17 5.62
N GLY A 18 -2.94 -11.39 5.31
CA GLY A 18 -3.67 -10.55 6.27
C GLY A 18 -2.92 -9.31 6.75
N ARG A 19 -1.74 -9.00 6.21
CA ARG A 19 -0.92 -7.84 6.60
C ARG A 19 -1.11 -6.71 5.60
N ARG A 20 -1.57 -5.57 6.10
CA ARG A 20 -1.86 -4.38 5.28
C ARG A 20 -0.99 -3.20 5.65
N ALA A 21 -0.60 -2.43 4.65
CA ALA A 21 0.14 -1.19 4.82
C ALA A 21 -0.32 -0.18 3.76
N VAL A 22 -0.04 1.09 4.01
CA VAL A 22 -0.28 2.18 3.06
C VAL A 22 0.99 2.45 2.28
N VAL A 23 0.90 2.63 0.97
CA VAL A 23 1.99 3.16 0.15
C VAL A 23 2.15 4.65 0.45
N THR A 24 3.28 5.04 1.02
CA THR A 24 3.56 6.44 1.39
C THR A 24 4.39 7.17 0.35
N ASP A 25 5.24 6.43 -0.38
CA ASP A 25 6.15 7.01 -1.38
C ASP A 25 6.59 5.96 -2.40
N ILE A 26 7.08 6.41 -3.55
CA ILE A 26 7.69 5.57 -4.59
C ILE A 26 8.98 6.23 -5.06
N ARG A 27 10.13 5.77 -4.55
CA ARG A 27 11.44 6.37 -4.83
C ARG A 27 12.21 5.49 -5.82
N LYS A 28 12.43 5.99 -7.04
CA LYS A 28 13.17 5.26 -8.10
C LYS A 28 12.61 3.84 -8.34
N GLY A 29 11.29 3.68 -8.24
CA GLY A 29 10.61 2.38 -8.39
C GLY A 29 10.55 1.52 -7.12
N VAL A 30 11.19 1.95 -6.01
CA VAL A 30 11.05 1.30 -4.70
C VAL A 30 9.82 1.86 -4.00
N ILE A 31 8.84 1.00 -3.73
CA ILE A 31 7.64 1.33 -2.97
C ILE A 31 8.00 1.41 -1.49
N TYR A 32 7.59 2.49 -0.82
CA TYR A 32 7.69 2.65 0.63
C TYR A 32 6.31 2.47 1.26
N LEU A 33 6.30 1.71 2.35
CA LEU A 33 5.11 1.29 3.06
C LEU A 33 5.12 1.83 4.48
N ARG A 34 3.92 2.10 5.00
CA ARG A 34 3.69 2.39 6.41
C ARG A 34 2.50 1.60 6.93
N GLY A 35 2.75 0.78 7.94
CA GLY A 35 1.75 0.04 8.70
C GLY A 35 1.40 0.79 9.98
N ARG A 36 0.24 0.44 10.56
CA ARG A 36 -0.20 1.01 11.83
C ARG A 36 0.81 0.70 12.94
N GLY A 37 1.36 1.74 13.57
CA GLY A 37 2.35 1.60 14.65
C GLY A 37 3.77 1.26 14.18
N SER A 38 4.01 1.18 12.88
CA SER A 38 5.33 0.96 12.30
C SER A 38 5.87 2.24 11.65
N ARG A 39 7.19 2.38 11.60
CA ARG A 39 7.84 3.42 10.80
C ARG A 39 7.63 3.13 9.32
N GLU A 40 8.03 4.04 8.44
CA GLU A 40 8.08 3.77 7.00
C GLU A 40 9.22 2.77 6.69
N TRP A 41 8.99 1.82 5.78
CA TRP A 41 10.01 0.87 5.29
C TRP A 41 9.87 0.62 3.78
N PRO A 42 10.95 0.26 3.07
CA PRO A 42 10.87 -0.14 1.66
C PRO A 42 10.24 -1.54 1.53
N ALA A 43 9.36 -1.73 0.54
CA ALA A 43 8.79 -3.02 0.21
C ALA A 43 9.87 -3.95 -0.37
N GLU A 44 10.03 -5.14 0.23
CA GLU A 44 11.00 -6.15 -0.21
C GLU A 44 10.61 -6.76 -1.56
N GLU A 45 9.32 -7.02 -1.76
CA GLU A 45 8.77 -7.60 -3.00
C GLU A 45 7.65 -6.71 -3.56
N PRO A 46 7.97 -5.58 -4.21
CA PRO A 46 6.96 -4.64 -4.73
C PRO A 46 5.98 -5.27 -5.72
N ALA A 47 6.43 -6.28 -6.46
CA ALA A 47 5.62 -7.00 -7.45
C ALA A 47 4.62 -7.99 -6.82
N ALA A 48 4.82 -8.38 -5.55
CA ALA A 48 3.90 -9.25 -4.82
C ALA A 48 2.79 -8.46 -4.10
N LEU A 49 2.89 -7.13 -4.08
CA LEU A 49 1.89 -6.27 -3.46
C LEU A 49 0.58 -6.31 -4.24
N THR A 50 -0.51 -6.53 -3.52
CA THR A 50 -1.87 -6.45 -4.08
C THR A 50 -2.59 -5.28 -3.45
N VAL A 51 -3.12 -4.38 -4.28
CA VAL A 51 -3.95 -3.27 -3.79
C VAL A 51 -5.23 -3.85 -3.17
N SER A 52 -5.42 -3.63 -1.87
CA SER A 52 -6.64 -4.02 -1.15
C SER A 52 -7.69 -2.92 -1.16
N ARG A 53 -7.25 -1.65 -1.08
CA ARG A 53 -8.09 -0.46 -1.22
C ARG A 53 -7.29 0.65 -1.87
N THR A 54 -7.91 1.36 -2.81
CA THR A 54 -7.36 2.58 -3.39
C THR A 54 -7.35 3.73 -2.39
N ARG A 55 -6.55 4.75 -2.65
CA ARG A 55 -6.59 6.02 -1.89
C ARG A 55 -8.00 6.61 -1.81
N ALA A 56 -8.75 6.57 -2.91
CA ALA A 56 -10.11 7.12 -2.98
C ALA A 56 -11.06 6.37 -2.04
N GLU A 57 -11.00 5.03 -2.03
CA GLU A 57 -11.80 4.19 -1.13
C GLU A 57 -11.44 4.44 0.35
N ARG A 58 -10.16 4.65 0.66
CA ARG A 58 -9.72 5.01 2.02
C ARG A 58 -10.25 6.36 2.48
N ILE A 59 -10.20 7.38 1.62
CA ILE A 59 -10.72 8.71 1.93
C ILE A 59 -12.24 8.65 2.13
N ALA A 60 -12.94 7.90 1.29
CA ALA A 60 -14.39 7.70 1.42
C ALA A 60 -14.77 6.98 2.73
N ALA A 61 -13.88 6.14 3.27
CA ALA A 61 -14.04 5.48 4.56
C ALA A 61 -13.57 6.32 5.77
N ASP A 62 -13.14 7.57 5.56
CA ASP A 62 -12.55 8.47 6.58
C ASP A 62 -11.29 7.91 7.27
N ASP A 63 -10.56 7.02 6.58
CA ASP A 63 -9.33 6.42 7.08
C ASP A 63 -8.10 7.33 6.81
N ALA A 64 -8.01 8.46 7.51
CA ALA A 64 -6.86 9.39 7.46
C ALA A 64 -5.74 8.97 8.44
N TRP A 65 -5.03 7.89 8.12
CA TRP A 65 -3.80 7.48 8.84
C TRP A 65 -2.54 8.08 8.22
#